data_AF-A0AAV0UBS6-F1
#
_entry.id   AF-A0AAV0UBS6-F1
#
_cell.length_a   1.000
_cell.length_b   1.000
_cell.length_c   1.000
_cell.angle_alpha   90.00
_cell.angle_beta   90.00
_cell.angle_gamma   90.00
#
_symmetry.space_group_name_H-M   'P 1'
#
loop_
_entity.id
_entity.type
_entity.pdbx_description
1 polymer ?
#
loop_
_entity_poly.entity_id
_entity_poly.type
_entity_poly.pdbx_seq_one_letter_code
_entity_poly.pdbx_strand_id
1 'polypeptide(L)'
;MEFLVHNISHSDLIVELSIDLGDGVSVPLSILGRPKFSLFQKTSRQILERVQQLRYPKLRGHTCGRDIDGERWKVRCQDTQSPIGFNLADAPIPIGIAELLRDFQLRGEVETTRLVEQHWDRVGITAVYFPLVALLLPKWMQVLKEFQSKNSRQLIYLISGAGIPRNVEHSRNDNSTEITAQLIALFVHQYYSHMTAIQVHSGSNIFRFDDNVQFMTRELRPLLEAQRETLVDRCGEAWKSHFHVTIAYADGPSARLSALNASLRIYRPSYLHIWQLKTFWHERKLSMVDVDFHSFEKIEASPLVAPSKADAMTQMVVREMRMFRDQFLSAEGEGEVASFWLRKSRKPVLAVLLIEKPATVAGERPTIVVQRGMNCEVSMPTGSLCAERNAIGSALASDPTLTRRALKMIAVLGLNLAADGILNETTSIASEPGPTATLLESVGLETPVQIRPISVQCSSKVEKASIPTAQTVQRSANGTGRGRGRGKRRREKMNVNLVSSRKPKRPRTFSFDKVAAEEMIHGSSPLDRNPLAPCGACKEWLVKVAEANPSFRVVTFENSRCQNVYINQII
;
A
#
# COMPACT_ATOMS: atom_id res chain seq x y z
N MET A 1 -7.17 -3.11 13.21
CA MET A 1 -7.49 -4.49 12.79
C MET A 1 -6.64 -4.76 11.57
N GLU A 2 -5.91 -5.87 11.61
CA GLU A 2 -5.03 -6.31 10.54
C GLU A 2 -5.65 -7.54 9.89
N PHE A 3 -5.75 -7.53 8.57
CA PHE A 3 -6.33 -8.61 7.78
C PHE A 3 -5.24 -9.16 6.85
N LEU A 4 -4.97 -10.46 6.93
CA LEU A 4 -4.17 -11.17 5.92
C LEU A 4 -5.12 -12.00 5.07
N VAL A 5 -5.09 -11.82 3.76
CA VAL A 5 -5.91 -12.58 2.82
C VAL A 5 -5.00 -13.50 2.02
N HIS A 6 -5.13 -14.81 2.23
CA HIS A 6 -4.30 -15.85 1.62
C HIS A 6 -5.13 -16.76 0.73
N ASN A 7 -4.73 -16.89 -0.52
CA ASN A 7 -5.33 -17.85 -1.45
C ASN A 7 -4.62 -19.19 -1.35
N ILE A 8 -5.35 -20.24 -0.98
CA ILE A 8 -4.79 -21.58 -0.82
C ILE A 8 -4.75 -22.28 -2.17
N SER A 9 -3.58 -22.87 -2.43
CA SER A 9 -3.20 -23.62 -3.62
C SER A 9 -2.79 -25.05 -3.24
N HIS A 10 -2.46 -25.86 -4.25
CA HIS A 10 -1.86 -27.17 -4.00
C HIS A 10 -0.41 -27.08 -3.49
N SER A 11 0.27 -25.95 -3.71
CA SER A 11 1.64 -25.73 -3.20
C SER A 11 1.68 -25.46 -1.69
N ASP A 12 0.54 -25.19 -1.07
CA ASP A 12 0.43 -24.98 0.38
C ASP A 12 0.58 -26.27 1.19
N LEU A 13 0.43 -27.45 0.57
CA LEU A 13 0.51 -28.73 1.25
C LEU A 13 1.65 -29.59 0.68
N ILE A 14 2.60 -29.94 1.53
CA ILE A 14 3.65 -30.92 1.23
C ILE A 14 3.61 -31.98 2.33
N VAL A 15 3.84 -33.23 1.97
CA VAL A 15 3.93 -34.34 2.92
C VAL A 15 5.34 -34.89 2.94
N GLU A 16 5.75 -35.43 4.08
CA GLU A 16 6.91 -36.32 4.17
C GLU A 16 6.44 -37.77 4.06
N LEU A 17 7.04 -38.52 3.16
CA LEU A 17 6.81 -39.94 2.96
C LEU A 17 8.04 -40.69 3.45
N SER A 18 7.83 -41.63 4.37
CA SER A 18 8.91 -42.47 4.91
C SER A 18 8.52 -43.94 4.87
N ILE A 19 9.52 -44.80 4.70
CA ILE A 19 9.36 -46.26 4.70
C ILE A 19 9.51 -46.75 6.14
N ASP A 20 8.56 -47.56 6.62
CA ASP A 20 8.77 -48.34 7.84
C ASP A 20 9.50 -49.63 7.50
N LEU A 21 10.83 -49.65 7.68
CA LEU A 21 11.67 -50.80 7.31
C LEU A 21 11.60 -51.96 8.31
N GLY A 22 11.13 -51.75 9.55
CA GLY A 22 11.23 -52.75 10.62
C GLY A 22 12.70 -53.08 10.96
N ASP A 23 12.99 -53.21 12.26
CA ASP A 23 14.29 -53.62 12.80
C ASP A 23 15.51 -52.74 12.49
N GLY A 24 15.74 -51.74 13.35
CA GLY A 24 17.07 -51.31 13.81
C GLY A 24 18.01 -50.61 12.81
N VAL A 25 17.71 -50.54 11.52
CA VAL A 25 18.53 -49.83 10.53
C VAL A 25 18.12 -48.36 10.46
N SER A 26 18.88 -47.53 11.16
CA SER A 26 18.77 -46.08 11.24
C SER A 26 19.29 -45.40 9.95
N VAL A 27 18.49 -45.40 8.89
CA VAL A 27 18.60 -44.36 7.85
C VAL A 27 17.20 -43.78 7.64
N PRO A 28 16.95 -42.50 7.98
CA PRO A 28 15.66 -41.87 7.73
C PRO A 28 15.50 -41.63 6.22
N LEU A 29 15.02 -42.66 5.53
CA LEU A 29 14.70 -42.62 4.10
C LEU A 29 13.36 -41.91 3.94
N SER A 30 13.40 -40.57 4.04
CA SER A 30 12.25 -39.71 3.83
C SER A 30 12.35 -38.97 2.52
N ILE A 31 11.24 -38.83 1.80
CA ILE A 31 11.11 -37.97 0.62
C ILE A 31 9.96 -36.99 0.79
N LEU A 32 10.02 -35.88 0.07
CA LEU A 32 8.88 -34.97 -0.01
C LEU A 32 7.90 -35.47 -1.08
N GLY A 33 6.61 -35.40 -0.75
CA GLY A 33 5.51 -35.69 -1.63
C GLY A 33 4.55 -34.51 -1.76
N ARG A 34 3.96 -34.34 -2.94
CA ARG A 34 2.76 -33.53 -3.14
C ARG A 34 1.65 -34.41 -3.75
N PRO A 35 0.47 -34.50 -3.12
CA PRO A 35 -0.63 -35.23 -3.74
C PRO A 35 -1.05 -34.53 -5.03
N LYS A 36 -1.26 -35.31 -6.10
CA LYS A 36 -1.76 -34.77 -7.37
C LYS A 36 -3.22 -34.38 -7.25
N PHE A 37 -3.68 -33.66 -8.28
CA PHE A 37 -5.02 -33.08 -8.37
C PHE A 37 -6.16 -34.02 -7.99
N SER A 38 -6.13 -35.30 -8.35
CA SER A 38 -7.17 -36.29 -8.06
C SER A 38 -7.17 -36.83 -6.63
N LEU A 39 -6.07 -36.69 -5.88
CA LEU A 39 -5.97 -37.18 -4.49
C LEU A 39 -5.94 -36.06 -3.45
N PHE A 40 -5.79 -34.82 -3.89
CA PHE A 40 -5.48 -33.69 -3.00
C PHE A 40 -6.44 -33.56 -1.81
N GLN A 41 -7.75 -33.60 -2.05
CA GLN A 41 -8.76 -33.50 -0.99
C GLN A 41 -8.77 -34.76 -0.11
N LYS A 42 -8.66 -35.95 -0.69
CA LYS A 42 -8.65 -37.23 0.04
C LYS A 42 -7.47 -37.30 1.00
N THR A 43 -6.26 -37.02 0.51
CA THR A 43 -5.05 -36.97 1.33
C THR A 43 -5.17 -35.90 2.42
N SER A 44 -5.65 -34.69 2.08
CA SER A 44 -5.88 -33.62 3.06
C SER A 44 -6.85 -34.05 4.17
N ARG A 45 -7.90 -34.81 3.84
CA ARG A 45 -8.91 -35.30 4.81
C ARG A 45 -8.32 -36.33 5.76
N GLN A 46 -7.58 -37.30 5.25
CA GLN A 46 -6.89 -38.29 6.08
C GLN A 46 -5.91 -37.61 7.06
N ILE A 47 -5.19 -36.58 6.59
CA ILE A 47 -4.32 -35.78 7.44
C ILE A 47 -5.13 -35.06 8.52
N LEU A 48 -6.23 -34.40 8.16
CA LEU A 48 -7.06 -33.67 9.10
C LEU A 48 -7.60 -34.58 10.21
N GLU A 49 -8.15 -35.73 9.84
CA GLU A 49 -8.66 -36.72 10.78
C GLU A 49 -7.56 -37.21 11.73
N ARG A 50 -6.36 -37.50 11.20
CA ARG A 50 -5.22 -37.95 12.02
C ARG A 50 -4.75 -36.86 12.98
N VAL A 51 -4.59 -35.62 12.51
CA VAL A 51 -4.17 -34.50 13.36
C VAL A 51 -5.21 -34.23 14.45
N GLN A 52 -6.50 -34.34 14.15
CA GLN A 52 -7.56 -34.19 15.15
C GLN A 52 -7.54 -35.31 16.21
N GLN A 53 -7.27 -36.56 15.82
CA GLN A 53 -7.11 -37.68 16.76
C GLN A 53 -5.95 -37.47 17.71
N LEU A 54 -4.81 -36.97 17.22
CA LEU A 54 -3.63 -36.67 18.04
C LEU A 54 -3.88 -35.51 19.02
N ARG A 55 -4.73 -34.54 18.68
CA ARG A 55 -5.10 -33.43 19.58
C ARG A 55 -6.03 -33.85 20.72
N TYR A 56 -6.81 -34.91 20.56
CA TYR A 56 -7.75 -35.41 21.56
C TYR A 56 -7.56 -36.91 21.78
N PRO A 57 -6.50 -37.33 22.52
CA PRO A 57 -6.35 -38.72 22.87
C PRO A 57 -7.59 -39.15 23.65
N LYS A 58 -8.38 -40.08 23.09
CA LYS A 58 -9.50 -40.68 23.81
C LYS A 58 -8.94 -41.23 25.13
N LEU A 59 -9.54 -40.86 26.27
CA LEU A 59 -9.32 -41.51 27.57
C LEU A 59 -9.61 -43.02 27.42
N ARG A 60 -8.63 -43.79 26.96
CA ARG A 60 -8.59 -45.23 27.16
C ARG A 60 -7.68 -45.43 28.36
N GLY A 61 -8.29 -45.80 29.48
CA GLY A 61 -7.59 -46.03 30.72
C GLY A 61 -6.53 -47.10 30.56
N HIS A 62 -5.28 -46.77 30.90
CA HIS A 62 -4.58 -47.33 32.05
C HIS A 62 -3.22 -46.64 32.21
N THR A 63 -3.04 -46.06 33.40
CA THR A 63 -1.82 -45.80 34.17
C THR A 63 -0.47 -45.49 33.49
N CYS A 64 0.07 -44.37 33.98
CA CYS A 64 1.46 -44.07 34.30
C CYS A 64 2.28 -43.33 33.24
N GLY A 65 2.50 -42.04 33.53
CA GLY A 65 3.37 -41.13 32.80
C GLY A 65 2.79 -39.73 32.79
N ARG A 66 3.31 -38.82 33.62
CA ARG A 66 3.11 -37.39 33.41
C ARG A 66 3.82 -37.05 32.08
N ASP A 67 3.10 -37.11 30.96
CA ASP A 67 3.67 -36.66 29.69
C ASP A 67 3.82 -35.14 29.72
N ILE A 68 5.08 -34.74 29.80
CA ILE A 68 5.58 -33.38 29.53
C ILE A 68 5.52 -33.08 28.01
N ASP A 69 4.98 -33.98 27.18
CA ASP A 69 5.27 -34.07 25.75
C ASP A 69 4.17 -33.50 24.82
N GLY A 70 3.58 -32.35 25.20
CA GLY A 70 2.54 -31.66 24.42
C GLY A 70 2.99 -31.10 23.06
N GLU A 71 4.27 -31.27 22.69
CA GLU A 71 4.90 -30.71 21.48
C GLU A 71 5.28 -31.78 20.43
N ARG A 72 5.18 -33.08 20.71
CA ARG A 72 5.74 -34.13 19.82
C ARG A 72 5.15 -34.18 18.42
N TRP A 73 3.88 -33.79 18.26
CA TRP A 73 3.15 -33.71 17.00
C TRP A 73 3.37 -32.39 16.24
N LYS A 74 4.18 -31.47 16.77
CA LYS A 74 4.51 -30.18 16.13
C LYS A 74 5.80 -30.28 15.35
N VAL A 75 5.83 -29.73 14.13
CA VAL A 75 7.07 -29.69 13.32
C VAL A 75 7.60 -28.28 13.24
N ARG A 76 8.91 -28.16 13.42
CA ARG A 76 9.69 -26.95 13.18
C ARG A 76 10.71 -27.20 12.08
N CYS A 77 10.94 -26.19 11.25
CA CYS A 77 12.02 -26.22 10.28
C CYS A 77 13.37 -26.30 11.02
N GLN A 78 14.26 -27.19 10.61
CA GLN A 78 15.55 -27.42 11.28
C GLN A 78 16.39 -26.14 11.34
N ASP A 79 16.46 -25.41 10.24
CA ASP A 79 17.32 -24.24 10.11
C ASP A 79 16.79 -23.01 10.86
N THR A 80 15.48 -22.77 10.81
CA THR A 80 14.87 -21.53 11.32
C THR A 80 14.14 -21.72 12.65
N GLN A 81 13.94 -22.96 13.09
CA GLN A 81 13.09 -23.33 14.22
C GLN A 81 11.63 -22.83 14.10
N SER A 82 11.24 -22.34 12.91
CA SER A 82 9.91 -21.81 12.65
C SER A 82 8.91 -22.95 12.53
N PRO A 83 7.70 -22.82 13.10
CA PRO A 83 6.62 -23.77 12.87
C PRO A 83 6.37 -23.97 11.38
N ILE A 84 6.30 -25.22 10.96
CA ILE A 84 6.13 -25.55 9.54
C ILE A 84 5.02 -26.57 9.28
N GLY A 85 4.56 -27.31 10.28
CA GLY A 85 3.40 -28.18 10.14
C GLY A 85 3.28 -29.22 11.25
N PHE A 86 2.86 -30.44 10.92
CA PHE A 86 2.52 -31.48 11.89
C PHE A 86 3.35 -32.76 11.72
N ASN A 87 3.74 -33.35 12.85
CA ASN A 87 4.55 -34.56 12.93
C ASN A 87 3.59 -35.72 13.19
N LEU A 88 3.68 -36.73 12.34
CA LEU A 88 2.86 -37.93 12.36
C LEU A 88 3.73 -39.20 12.50
N ALA A 89 5.02 -39.09 12.83
CA ALA A 89 5.93 -40.23 12.89
C ALA A 89 5.48 -41.33 13.87
N ASP A 90 4.84 -40.95 14.99
CA ASP A 90 4.35 -41.91 15.99
C ASP A 90 3.07 -42.63 15.57
N ALA A 91 2.35 -42.06 14.60
CA ALA A 91 1.17 -42.65 14.00
C ALA A 91 1.13 -42.24 12.52
N PRO A 92 1.92 -42.89 11.65
CA PRO A 92 1.95 -42.56 10.22
C PRO A 92 0.61 -42.86 9.56
N ILE A 93 0.25 -42.09 8.54
CA ILE A 93 -0.94 -42.39 7.72
C ILE A 93 -0.50 -43.35 6.62
N PRO A 94 -0.99 -44.60 6.60
CA PRO A 94 -0.61 -45.54 5.56
C PRO A 94 -1.13 -45.05 4.21
N ILE A 95 -0.30 -45.15 3.18
CA ILE A 95 -0.75 -44.98 1.79
C ILE A 95 -1.33 -46.34 1.39
N GLY A 96 -2.62 -46.38 1.07
CA GLY A 96 -3.32 -47.59 0.69
C GLY A 96 -2.83 -48.13 -0.66
N ILE A 97 -2.96 -49.44 -0.85
CA ILE A 97 -2.58 -50.15 -2.09
C ILE A 97 -3.30 -49.58 -3.33
N ALA A 98 -4.46 -48.95 -3.13
CA ALA A 98 -5.23 -48.30 -4.20
C ALA A 98 -4.65 -46.95 -4.64
N GLU A 99 -3.88 -46.26 -3.79
CA GLU A 99 -3.16 -45.04 -4.18
C GLU A 99 -1.84 -45.42 -4.83
N LEU A 100 -1.65 -45.03 -6.08
CA LEU A 100 -0.48 -45.41 -6.84
C LEU A 100 0.62 -44.38 -6.64
N LEU A 101 1.88 -44.83 -6.76
CA LEU A 101 3.06 -43.96 -6.80
C LEU A 101 2.86 -42.74 -7.72
N ARG A 102 2.23 -42.98 -8.88
CA ARG A 102 1.93 -41.95 -9.88
C ARG A 102 0.95 -40.88 -9.41
N ASP A 103 0.29 -41.04 -8.28
CA ASP A 103 -0.66 -40.06 -7.75
C ASP A 103 0.01 -39.05 -6.81
N PHE A 104 1.30 -39.23 -6.52
CA PHE A 104 2.15 -38.25 -5.86
C PHE A 104 3.17 -37.68 -6.85
N GLN A 105 3.53 -36.41 -6.65
CA GLN A 105 4.77 -35.87 -7.16
C GLN A 105 5.82 -36.02 -6.07
N LEU A 106 6.95 -36.68 -6.38
CA LEU A 106 7.98 -37.03 -5.41
C LEU A 106 9.23 -36.16 -5.58
N ARG A 107 9.95 -35.95 -4.46
CA ARG A 107 11.24 -35.27 -4.44
C ARG A 107 12.13 -35.78 -3.32
N GLY A 108 13.26 -36.34 -3.73
CA GLY A 108 14.33 -36.80 -2.86
C GLY A 108 15.58 -37.11 -3.69
N GLU A 109 16.59 -37.67 -3.05
CA GLU A 109 17.75 -38.27 -3.73
C GLU A 109 17.29 -39.44 -4.61
N VAL A 110 18.05 -39.74 -5.67
CA VAL A 110 17.65 -40.74 -6.68
C VAL A 110 17.54 -42.12 -6.04
N GLU A 111 18.48 -42.45 -5.17
CA GLU A 111 18.58 -43.71 -4.43
C GLU A 111 17.38 -43.87 -3.47
N THR A 112 17.11 -42.84 -2.67
CA THR A 112 15.97 -42.81 -1.73
C THR A 112 14.64 -42.88 -2.47
N THR A 113 14.51 -42.19 -3.60
CA THR A 113 13.29 -42.23 -4.41
C THR A 113 13.05 -43.64 -4.94
N ARG A 114 14.07 -44.29 -5.54
CA ARG A 114 13.96 -45.67 -6.04
C ARG A 114 13.59 -46.65 -4.93
N LEU A 115 14.12 -46.46 -3.72
CA LEU A 115 13.80 -47.33 -2.60
C LEU A 115 12.35 -47.16 -2.13
N VAL A 116 11.86 -45.91 -2.08
CA VAL A 116 10.44 -45.62 -1.79
C VAL A 116 9.54 -46.21 -2.87
N GLU A 117 9.96 -46.19 -4.13
CA GLU A 117 9.23 -46.82 -5.24
C GLU A 117 9.17 -48.36 -5.09
N GLN A 118 10.24 -48.99 -4.62
CA GLN A 118 10.30 -50.45 -4.40
C GLN A 118 9.45 -50.93 -3.22
N HIS A 119 9.33 -50.11 -2.17
CA HIS A 119 8.64 -50.47 -0.93
C HIS A 119 7.36 -49.65 -0.70
N TRP A 120 6.68 -49.25 -1.78
CA TRP A 120 5.52 -48.35 -1.72
C TRP A 120 4.40 -48.86 -0.81
N ASP A 121 4.23 -50.17 -0.71
CA ASP A 121 3.28 -50.87 0.17
C ASP A 121 3.54 -50.65 1.68
N ARG A 122 4.73 -50.18 2.03
CA ARG A 122 5.18 -49.89 3.41
C ARG A 122 5.44 -48.40 3.66
N VAL A 123 5.02 -47.53 2.74
CA VAL A 123 5.19 -46.08 2.86
C VAL A 123 4.03 -45.46 3.61
N GLY A 124 4.35 -44.59 4.57
CA GLY A 124 3.39 -43.78 5.29
C GLY A 124 3.71 -42.29 5.21
N ILE A 125 2.67 -41.46 5.34
CA ILE A 125 2.85 -40.03 5.59
C ILE A 125 3.27 -39.83 7.04
N THR A 126 4.51 -39.40 7.25
CA THR A 126 5.11 -39.20 8.59
C THR A 126 5.16 -37.75 9.03
N ALA A 127 5.02 -36.80 8.11
CA ALA A 127 4.89 -35.38 8.45
C ALA A 127 4.12 -34.62 7.37
N VAL A 128 3.64 -33.44 7.73
CA VAL A 128 2.92 -32.53 6.85
C VAL A 128 3.44 -31.13 7.04
N TYR A 129 3.64 -30.40 5.95
CA TYR A 129 4.23 -29.07 5.91
C TYR A 129 3.34 -28.07 5.17
N PHE A 130 3.30 -26.84 5.69
CA PHE A 130 2.63 -25.68 5.12
C PHE A 130 3.65 -24.57 4.78
N PRO A 131 4.58 -24.81 3.83
CA PRO A 131 5.76 -23.96 3.64
C PRO A 131 5.41 -22.49 3.34
N LEU A 132 4.35 -22.24 2.56
CA LEU A 132 3.96 -20.89 2.17
C LEU A 132 3.46 -20.10 3.39
N VAL A 133 2.56 -20.67 4.19
CA VAL A 133 2.04 -20.03 5.42
C VAL A 133 3.14 -19.93 6.49
N ALA A 134 4.02 -20.93 6.58
CA ALA A 134 5.17 -20.93 7.48
C ALA A 134 6.17 -19.80 7.18
N LEU A 135 6.22 -19.29 5.94
CA LEU A 135 6.97 -18.08 5.57
C LEU A 135 6.15 -16.81 5.76
N LEU A 136 4.89 -16.82 5.32
CA LEU A 136 4.01 -15.64 5.32
C LEU A 136 3.74 -15.12 6.73
N LEU A 137 3.41 -15.98 7.69
CA LEU A 137 3.01 -15.54 9.03
C LEU A 137 4.15 -14.89 9.81
N PRO A 138 5.37 -15.47 9.88
CA PRO A 138 6.51 -14.78 10.48
C PRO A 138 6.81 -13.44 9.79
N LYS A 139 6.76 -13.39 8.46
CA LYS A 139 7.03 -12.14 7.71
C LYS A 139 5.98 -11.09 8.00
N TRP A 140 4.71 -11.49 8.02
CA TRP A 140 3.61 -10.60 8.36
C TRP A 140 3.75 -10.07 9.78
N MET A 141 4.10 -10.93 10.75
CA MET A 141 4.36 -10.51 12.13
C MET A 141 5.52 -9.53 12.25
N GLN A 142 6.60 -9.72 11.48
CA GLN A 142 7.69 -8.76 11.40
C GLN A 142 7.18 -7.40 10.90
N VAL A 143 6.41 -7.38 9.81
CA VAL A 143 5.78 -6.17 9.28
C VAL A 143 4.87 -5.52 10.35
N LEU A 144 4.01 -6.29 11.02
CA LEU A 144 3.14 -5.76 12.07
C LEU A 144 3.93 -5.17 13.24
N LYS A 145 5.10 -5.73 13.58
CA LYS A 145 6.00 -5.18 14.60
C LYS A 145 6.61 -3.85 14.14
N GLU A 146 7.15 -3.79 12.93
CA GLU A 146 7.73 -2.59 12.33
C GLU A 146 6.73 -1.43 12.31
N PHE A 147 5.46 -1.75 12.02
CA PHE A 147 4.37 -0.77 11.99
C PHE A 147 3.57 -0.67 13.29
N GLN A 148 4.13 -1.17 14.41
CA GLN A 148 3.56 -1.05 15.76
C GLN A 148 2.10 -1.51 15.90
N SER A 149 1.71 -2.47 15.07
CA SER A 149 0.36 -3.02 14.95
C SER A 149 0.26 -4.46 15.46
N LYS A 150 1.32 -5.00 16.07
CA LYS A 150 1.35 -6.36 16.66
C LYS A 150 0.23 -6.65 17.65
N ASN A 151 -0.25 -5.64 18.39
CA ASN A 151 -1.32 -5.78 19.38
C ASN A 151 -2.72 -5.54 18.80
N SER A 152 -2.82 -5.22 17.50
CA SER A 152 -4.11 -5.12 16.82
C SER A 152 -4.76 -6.50 16.75
N ARG A 153 -6.09 -6.55 16.63
CA ARG A 153 -6.79 -7.80 16.27
C ARG A 153 -6.33 -8.25 14.88
N GLN A 154 -5.82 -9.47 14.77
CA GLN A 154 -5.26 -10.06 13.56
C GLN A 154 -6.19 -11.16 13.03
N LEU A 155 -6.62 -11.01 11.78
CA LEU A 155 -7.59 -11.89 11.13
C LEU A 155 -6.97 -12.43 9.84
N ILE A 156 -6.98 -13.75 9.65
CA ILE A 156 -6.43 -14.41 8.47
C ILE A 156 -7.59 -15.01 7.68
N TYR A 157 -7.83 -14.51 6.48
CA TYR A 157 -8.82 -15.04 5.55
C TYR A 157 -8.15 -16.09 4.66
N LEU A 158 -8.55 -17.34 4.84
CA LEU A 158 -8.09 -18.49 4.09
C LEU A 158 -9.09 -18.79 2.97
N ILE A 159 -8.75 -18.36 1.76
CA ILE A 159 -9.59 -18.51 0.58
C ILE A 159 -9.29 -19.85 -0.06
N SER A 160 -10.30 -20.70 -0.21
CA SER A 160 -10.19 -22.02 -0.84
C SER A 160 -11.17 -22.20 -2.00
N GLY A 161 -10.98 -23.26 -2.78
CA GLY A 161 -11.82 -23.60 -3.91
C GLY A 161 -11.36 -24.86 -4.63
N ALA A 162 -12.09 -25.22 -5.68
CA ALA A 162 -11.80 -26.36 -6.55
C ALA A 162 -11.82 -25.95 -8.03
N GLY A 163 -10.90 -26.47 -8.81
CA GLY A 163 -10.97 -26.43 -10.27
C GLY A 163 -11.89 -27.51 -10.83
N ILE A 164 -12.49 -27.27 -12.00
CA ILE A 164 -13.25 -28.33 -12.69
C ILE A 164 -12.26 -29.35 -13.28
N PRO A 165 -12.38 -30.65 -12.98
CA PRO A 165 -11.56 -31.66 -13.61
C PRO A 165 -11.81 -31.73 -15.12
N ARG A 166 -10.77 -32.05 -15.90
CA ARG A 166 -10.91 -32.31 -17.34
C ARG A 166 -11.48 -33.70 -17.62
N ASN A 167 -11.13 -34.68 -16.78
CA ASN A 167 -11.70 -36.03 -16.86
C ASN A 167 -13.05 -36.04 -16.14
N VAL A 168 -14.09 -36.47 -16.84
CA VAL A 168 -15.47 -36.55 -16.33
C VAL A 168 -15.59 -37.58 -15.20
N GLU A 169 -14.71 -38.59 -15.18
CA GLU A 169 -14.67 -39.62 -14.14
C GLU A 169 -14.12 -39.12 -12.80
N HIS A 170 -13.39 -38.00 -12.79
CA HIS A 170 -12.87 -37.42 -11.55
C HIS A 170 -13.95 -36.59 -10.87
N SER A 171 -14.04 -36.69 -9.55
CA SER A 171 -15.00 -35.90 -8.79
C SER A 171 -14.58 -34.43 -8.79
N ARG A 172 -15.58 -33.54 -8.80
CA ARG A 172 -15.36 -32.08 -8.78
C ARG A 172 -14.69 -31.59 -7.49
N ASN A 173 -14.68 -32.41 -6.45
CA ASN A 173 -14.16 -32.04 -5.14
C ASN A 173 -12.75 -32.60 -4.89
N ASP A 174 -12.26 -33.50 -5.73
CA ASP A 174 -11.02 -34.26 -5.50
C ASP A 174 -9.79 -33.35 -5.36
N ASN A 175 -9.83 -32.19 -6.02
CA ASN A 175 -8.79 -31.17 -6.02
C ASN A 175 -9.09 -29.97 -5.11
N SER A 176 -10.17 -30.03 -4.31
CA SER A 176 -10.58 -28.93 -3.46
C SER A 176 -9.54 -28.61 -2.39
N THR A 177 -9.22 -27.33 -2.22
CA THR A 177 -8.32 -26.84 -1.16
C THR A 177 -9.03 -26.55 0.17
N GLU A 178 -10.33 -26.85 0.27
CA GLU A 178 -11.13 -26.57 1.47
C GLU A 178 -10.59 -27.26 2.72
N ILE A 179 -10.26 -28.55 2.62
CA ILE A 179 -9.74 -29.31 3.75
C ILE A 179 -8.34 -28.83 4.15
N THR A 180 -7.54 -28.40 3.17
CA THR A 180 -6.25 -27.75 3.44
C THR A 180 -6.44 -26.42 4.18
N ALA A 181 -7.51 -25.67 3.90
CA ALA A 181 -7.86 -24.47 4.67
C ALA A 181 -8.16 -24.79 6.13
N GLN A 182 -8.85 -25.90 6.40
CA GLN A 182 -9.09 -26.38 7.77
C GLN A 182 -7.78 -26.76 8.46
N LEU A 183 -6.89 -27.48 7.78
CA LEU A 183 -5.56 -27.82 8.29
C LEU A 183 -4.71 -26.58 8.62
N ILE A 184 -4.68 -25.59 7.72
CA ILE A 184 -3.97 -24.33 7.95
C ILE A 184 -4.61 -23.55 9.10
N ALA A 185 -5.95 -23.54 9.23
CA ALA A 185 -6.62 -22.91 10.36
C ALA A 185 -6.23 -23.58 11.70
N LEU A 186 -6.12 -24.91 11.73
CA LEU A 186 -5.60 -25.64 12.89
C LEU A 186 -4.15 -25.27 13.20
N PHE A 187 -3.31 -25.16 12.17
CA PHE A 187 -1.91 -24.74 12.30
C PHE A 187 -1.82 -23.32 12.89
N VAL A 188 -2.57 -22.36 12.35
CA VAL A 188 -2.65 -20.99 12.86
C VAL A 188 -3.10 -20.98 14.32
N HIS A 189 -4.17 -21.70 14.65
CA HIS A 189 -4.68 -21.75 16.01
C HIS A 189 -3.64 -22.30 17.00
N GLN A 190 -2.87 -23.32 16.60
CA GLN A 190 -1.89 -23.97 17.45
C GLN A 190 -0.63 -23.12 17.68
N TYR A 191 -0.11 -22.46 16.65
CA TYR A 191 1.16 -21.74 16.73
C TYR A 191 1.02 -20.22 16.88
N TYR A 192 -0.13 -19.67 16.51
CA TYR A 192 -0.43 -18.24 16.50
C TYR A 192 -1.80 -17.98 17.16
N SER A 193 -1.95 -18.39 18.42
CA SER A 193 -3.21 -18.35 19.17
C SER A 193 -3.89 -16.98 19.28
N HIS A 194 -3.15 -15.89 19.05
CA HIS A 194 -3.66 -14.51 19.02
C HIS A 194 -4.27 -14.11 17.67
N MET A 195 -4.06 -14.91 16.62
CA MET A 195 -4.63 -14.72 15.29
C MET A 195 -5.92 -15.53 15.15
N THR A 196 -6.89 -14.99 14.41
CA THR A 196 -8.14 -15.70 14.09
C THR A 196 -8.17 -16.05 12.62
N ALA A 197 -8.20 -17.35 12.30
CA ALA A 197 -8.37 -17.83 10.93
C ALA A 197 -9.87 -17.91 10.56
N ILE A 198 -10.22 -17.35 9.40
CA ILE A 198 -11.57 -17.34 8.81
C ILE A 198 -11.46 -18.06 7.47
N GLN A 199 -12.22 -19.13 7.30
CA GLN A 199 -12.22 -19.92 6.07
C GLN A 199 -13.33 -19.43 5.15
N VAL A 200 -13.02 -19.25 3.87
CA VAL A 200 -13.99 -18.81 2.85
C VAL A 200 -13.81 -19.71 1.62
N HIS A 201 -14.83 -20.52 1.31
CA HIS A 201 -14.76 -21.52 0.25
C HIS A 201 -15.61 -21.12 -0.95
N SER A 202 -14.97 -20.97 -2.11
CA SER A 202 -15.63 -20.51 -3.34
C SER A 202 -16.37 -21.58 -4.14
N GLY A 203 -16.37 -22.83 -3.71
CA GLY A 203 -16.85 -23.94 -4.53
C GLY A 203 -15.94 -24.24 -5.72
N SER A 204 -16.53 -24.59 -6.86
CA SER A 204 -15.80 -24.98 -8.07
C SER A 204 -15.41 -23.78 -8.96
N ASN A 205 -14.77 -24.07 -10.09
CA ASN A 205 -14.49 -23.11 -11.18
C ASN A 205 -13.49 -22.00 -10.83
N ILE A 206 -12.51 -22.24 -9.96
CA ILE A 206 -11.49 -21.24 -9.60
C ILE A 206 -10.69 -20.65 -10.78
N PHE A 207 -10.77 -21.25 -11.97
CA PHE A 207 -10.10 -20.79 -13.19
C PHE A 207 -10.92 -19.78 -14.02
N ARG A 208 -12.19 -19.52 -13.67
CA ARG A 208 -13.11 -18.63 -14.42
C ARG A 208 -13.21 -17.25 -13.77
N PHE A 209 -13.02 -16.17 -14.55
CA PHE A 209 -12.97 -14.81 -14.01
C PHE A 209 -14.29 -14.34 -13.41
N ASP A 210 -15.39 -14.57 -14.12
CA ASP A 210 -16.76 -14.25 -13.71
C ASP A 210 -17.13 -14.91 -12.38
N ASP A 211 -16.87 -16.21 -12.24
CA ASP A 211 -17.12 -16.94 -10.99
C ASP A 211 -16.29 -16.36 -9.83
N ASN A 212 -15.02 -16.05 -10.09
CA ASN A 212 -14.15 -15.43 -9.08
C ASN A 212 -14.61 -14.02 -8.68
N VAL A 213 -15.06 -13.18 -9.62
CA VAL A 213 -15.58 -11.85 -9.31
C VAL A 213 -16.87 -11.93 -8.50
N GLN A 214 -17.75 -12.88 -8.83
CA GLN A 214 -18.97 -13.13 -8.05
C GLN A 214 -18.64 -13.58 -6.63
N PHE A 215 -17.74 -14.55 -6.47
CA PHE A 215 -17.27 -15.02 -5.17
C PHE A 215 -16.70 -13.87 -4.32
N MET A 216 -15.80 -13.05 -4.89
CA MET A 216 -15.23 -11.92 -4.16
C MET A 216 -16.30 -10.91 -3.72
N THR A 217 -17.29 -10.67 -4.57
CA THR A 217 -18.37 -9.69 -4.32
C THR A 217 -19.41 -10.19 -3.33
N ARG A 218 -19.78 -11.47 -3.39
CA ARG A 218 -20.89 -12.05 -2.63
C ARG A 218 -20.47 -12.70 -1.32
N GLU A 219 -19.22 -13.15 -1.22
CA GLU A 219 -18.75 -13.90 -0.05
C GLU A 219 -17.61 -13.19 0.67
N LEU A 220 -16.49 -12.91 0.01
CA LEU A 220 -15.32 -12.35 0.70
C LEU A 220 -15.54 -10.90 1.15
N ARG A 221 -15.96 -10.02 0.24
CA ARG A 221 -16.07 -8.58 0.52
C ARG A 221 -17.10 -8.27 1.62
N PRO A 222 -18.28 -8.91 1.67
CA PRO A 222 -19.23 -8.70 2.76
C PRO A 222 -18.65 -9.02 4.15
N LEU A 223 -17.80 -10.05 4.27
CA LEU A 223 -17.14 -10.38 5.54
C LEU A 223 -16.17 -9.28 6.00
N LEU A 224 -15.38 -8.74 5.06
CA LEU A 224 -14.49 -7.61 5.35
C LEU A 224 -15.27 -6.32 5.64
N GLU A 225 -16.36 -6.07 4.91
CA GLU A 225 -17.24 -4.92 5.12
C GLU A 225 -17.90 -4.97 6.51
N ALA A 226 -18.33 -6.13 6.99
CA ALA A 226 -18.86 -6.27 8.35
C ALA A 226 -17.83 -5.88 9.43
N GLN A 227 -16.55 -6.21 9.23
CA GLN A 227 -15.47 -5.78 10.14
C GLN A 227 -15.20 -4.27 10.03
N ARG A 228 -15.34 -3.70 8.82
CA ARG A 228 -15.26 -2.26 8.59
C ARG A 228 -16.36 -1.53 9.33
N GLU A 229 -17.61 -1.95 9.20
CA GLU A 229 -18.75 -1.32 9.90
C GLU A 229 -18.56 -1.34 11.42
N THR A 230 -18.06 -2.45 11.97
CA THR A 230 -17.72 -2.54 13.40
C THR A 230 -16.68 -1.48 13.83
N LEU A 231 -15.76 -1.08 12.94
CA LEU A 231 -14.81 0.00 13.21
C LEU A 231 -15.42 1.38 13.00
N VAL A 232 -16.26 1.55 11.98
CA VAL A 232 -17.00 2.80 11.74
C VAL A 232 -17.84 3.14 12.97
N ASP A 233 -18.55 2.17 13.54
CA ASP A 233 -19.35 2.37 14.76
C ASP A 233 -18.50 2.80 15.97
N ARG A 234 -17.24 2.34 16.04
CA ARG A 234 -16.34 2.61 17.17
C ARG A 234 -15.55 3.91 17.04
N CYS A 235 -15.12 4.28 15.84
CA CYS A 235 -14.21 5.42 15.63
C CYS A 235 -14.59 6.35 14.47
N GLY A 236 -15.79 6.20 13.90
CA GLY A 236 -16.32 7.07 12.86
C GLY A 236 -15.38 7.16 11.66
N GLU A 237 -15.17 8.36 11.13
CA GLU A 237 -14.32 8.60 9.94
C GLU A 237 -12.86 8.15 10.09
N ALA A 238 -12.39 7.95 11.33
CA ALA A 238 -11.04 7.46 11.59
C ALA A 238 -10.86 5.95 11.32
N TRP A 239 -11.93 5.21 11.00
CA TRP A 239 -11.87 3.76 10.75
C TRP A 239 -10.79 3.35 9.75
N LYS A 240 -10.51 4.20 8.75
CA LYS A 240 -9.51 3.96 7.69
C LYS A 240 -8.09 3.79 8.24
N SER A 241 -7.75 4.44 9.36
CA SER A 241 -6.45 4.25 10.02
C SER A 241 -6.40 3.03 10.95
N HIS A 242 -7.50 2.28 11.04
CA HIS A 242 -7.63 1.10 11.89
C HIS A 242 -8.04 -0.15 11.10
N PHE A 243 -8.13 -0.06 9.76
CA PHE A 243 -8.53 -1.15 8.88
C PHE A 243 -7.42 -1.37 7.84
N HIS A 244 -6.61 -2.41 8.02
CA HIS A 244 -5.42 -2.65 7.20
C HIS A 244 -5.47 -4.05 6.57
N VAL A 245 -5.55 -4.08 5.24
CA VAL A 245 -5.60 -5.33 4.47
C VAL A 245 -4.22 -5.62 3.88
N THR A 246 -3.78 -6.88 4.00
CA THR A 246 -2.59 -7.43 3.37
C THR A 246 -3.01 -8.60 2.50
N ILE A 247 -2.61 -8.61 1.23
CA ILE A 247 -2.82 -9.74 0.31
C ILE A 247 -1.53 -10.56 0.25
N ALA A 248 -1.63 -11.86 0.47
CA ALA A 248 -0.54 -12.78 0.19
C ALA A 248 -0.57 -13.18 -1.29
N TYR A 249 0.43 -12.71 -2.04
CA TYR A 249 0.75 -13.24 -3.37
C TYR A 249 1.70 -14.40 -3.23
N ALA A 250 1.11 -15.58 -3.16
CA ALA A 250 1.81 -16.85 -3.22
C ALA A 250 1.44 -17.55 -4.54
N ASP A 251 0.95 -18.78 -4.47
CA ASP A 251 0.53 -19.57 -5.62
C ASP A 251 -1.00 -19.47 -5.84
N GLY A 252 -1.46 -19.75 -7.06
CA GLY A 252 -2.88 -19.80 -7.40
C GLY A 252 -3.21 -19.37 -8.84
N PRO A 253 -4.46 -19.63 -9.29
CA PRO A 253 -4.90 -19.25 -10.63
C PRO A 253 -4.88 -17.74 -10.86
N SER A 254 -4.42 -17.29 -12.03
CA SER A 254 -4.41 -15.86 -12.38
C SER A 254 -5.80 -15.22 -12.24
N ALA A 255 -6.87 -15.90 -12.67
CA ALA A 255 -8.24 -15.41 -12.53
C ALA A 255 -8.63 -15.11 -11.07
N ARG A 256 -8.23 -15.97 -10.14
CA ARG A 256 -8.47 -15.83 -8.69
C ARG A 256 -7.67 -14.66 -8.12
N LEU A 257 -6.37 -14.59 -8.42
CA LEU A 257 -5.49 -13.53 -7.90
C LEU A 257 -5.86 -12.15 -8.46
N SER A 258 -6.21 -12.06 -9.74
CA SER A 258 -6.67 -10.81 -10.36
C SER A 258 -8.00 -10.33 -9.78
N ALA A 259 -8.98 -11.23 -9.60
CA ALA A 259 -10.26 -10.87 -8.98
C ALA A 259 -10.08 -10.43 -7.51
N LEU A 260 -9.20 -11.11 -6.77
CA LEU A 260 -8.85 -10.75 -5.39
C LEU A 260 -8.24 -9.34 -5.34
N ASN A 261 -7.24 -9.07 -6.16
CA ASN A 261 -6.58 -7.77 -6.21
C ASN A 261 -7.57 -6.65 -6.58
N ALA A 262 -8.36 -6.86 -7.63
CA ALA A 262 -9.34 -5.88 -8.09
C ALA A 262 -10.41 -5.58 -7.02
N SER A 263 -10.94 -6.61 -6.37
CA SER A 263 -12.00 -6.46 -5.37
C SER A 263 -11.52 -5.78 -4.08
N LEU A 264 -10.28 -6.02 -3.68
CA LEU A 264 -9.72 -5.47 -2.45
C LEU A 264 -8.94 -4.16 -2.66
N ARG A 265 -8.72 -3.73 -3.91
CA ARG A 265 -8.03 -2.49 -4.28
C ARG A 265 -8.58 -1.26 -3.57
N ILE A 266 -9.89 -1.23 -3.28
CA ILE A 266 -10.56 -0.13 -2.57
C ILE A 266 -9.94 0.13 -1.18
N TYR A 267 -9.39 -0.91 -0.56
CA TYR A 267 -8.78 -0.86 0.77
C TYR A 267 -7.28 -0.53 0.73
N ARG A 268 -6.71 -0.30 -0.47
CA ARG A 268 -5.28 -0.06 -0.67
C ARG A 268 -4.41 -1.09 0.06
N PRO A 269 -4.53 -2.38 -0.29
CA PRO A 269 -3.86 -3.43 0.44
C PRO A 269 -2.34 -3.32 0.33
N SER A 270 -1.64 -3.73 1.39
CA SER A 270 -0.23 -4.09 1.27
C SER A 270 -0.10 -5.50 0.72
N TYR A 271 1.08 -5.88 0.27
CA TYR A 271 1.31 -7.15 -0.39
C TYR A 271 2.50 -7.89 0.23
N LEU A 272 2.31 -9.18 0.48
CA LEU A 272 3.38 -10.12 0.79
C LEU A 272 3.56 -11.03 -0.42
N HIS A 273 4.66 -10.86 -1.15
CA HIS A 273 4.93 -11.58 -2.38
C HIS A 273 6.00 -12.65 -2.14
N ILE A 274 5.61 -13.92 -2.27
CA ILE A 274 6.55 -15.04 -2.25
C ILE A 274 7.06 -15.24 -3.67
N TRP A 275 8.21 -14.65 -3.99
CA TRP A 275 8.77 -14.73 -5.34
C TRP A 275 9.42 -16.08 -5.62
N GLN A 276 9.82 -16.82 -4.57
CA GLN A 276 10.40 -18.16 -4.68
C GLN A 276 9.55 -19.22 -3.93
N LEU A 277 8.57 -19.79 -4.63
CA LEU A 277 7.56 -20.70 -4.06
C LEU A 277 8.08 -22.11 -3.73
N LYS A 278 9.25 -22.50 -4.23
CA LYS A 278 9.72 -23.90 -4.24
C LYS A 278 11.01 -24.15 -3.46
N THR A 279 11.55 -23.16 -2.73
CA THR A 279 12.76 -23.35 -1.92
C THR A 279 12.63 -24.54 -0.99
N PHE A 280 11.53 -24.62 -0.23
CA PHE A 280 11.30 -25.76 0.66
C PHE A 280 11.17 -27.10 -0.10
N TRP A 281 10.55 -27.08 -1.28
CA TRP A 281 10.42 -28.29 -2.10
C TRP A 281 11.78 -28.81 -2.58
N HIS A 282 12.72 -27.92 -2.91
CA HIS A 282 14.03 -28.29 -3.44
C HIS A 282 15.09 -28.53 -2.36
N GLU A 283 15.04 -27.76 -1.28
CA GLU A 283 16.13 -27.67 -0.30
C GLU A 283 15.71 -28.06 1.12
N ARG A 284 14.40 -28.27 1.38
CA ARG A 284 13.82 -28.43 2.73
C ARG A 284 14.08 -27.25 3.68
N LYS A 285 14.36 -26.07 3.12
CA LYS A 285 14.65 -24.84 3.87
C LYS A 285 13.53 -23.82 3.77
N LEU A 286 13.39 -23.02 4.83
CA LEU A 286 12.57 -21.81 4.83
C LEU A 286 13.49 -20.59 4.84
N SER A 287 13.33 -19.72 3.85
CA SER A 287 14.09 -18.47 3.74
C SER A 287 13.15 -17.27 3.77
N MET A 288 13.34 -16.38 4.75
CA MET A 288 12.57 -15.14 4.88
C MET A 288 12.87 -14.12 3.76
N VAL A 289 13.96 -14.33 3.01
CA VAL A 289 14.33 -13.54 1.83
C VAL A 289 13.43 -13.86 0.64
N ASP A 290 12.76 -15.00 0.66
CA ASP A 290 11.86 -15.45 -0.40
C ASP A 290 10.53 -14.68 -0.40
N VAL A 291 10.30 -13.84 0.63
CA VAL A 291 9.07 -13.05 0.80
C VAL A 291 9.38 -11.56 0.87
N ASP A 292 8.88 -10.83 -0.11
CA ASP A 292 8.94 -9.38 -0.17
C ASP A 292 7.67 -8.73 0.38
N PHE A 293 7.85 -7.60 1.07
CA PHE A 293 6.75 -6.73 1.46
C PHE A 293 6.70 -5.51 0.53
N HIS A 294 5.52 -5.22 0.00
CA HIS A 294 5.28 -4.04 -0.82
C HIS A 294 4.07 -3.27 -0.28
N SER A 295 4.19 -1.95 -0.18
CA SER A 295 3.01 -1.11 0.04
C SER A 295 2.14 -1.06 -1.23
N PHE A 296 0.88 -0.65 -1.05
CA PHE A 296 -0.04 -0.43 -2.16
C PHE A 296 0.57 0.48 -3.23
N GLU A 297 1.14 1.60 -2.79
CA GLU A 297 1.68 2.60 -3.68
C GLU A 297 2.93 2.09 -4.39
N LYS A 298 3.76 1.23 -3.79
CA LYS A 298 4.94 0.70 -4.49
C LYS A 298 4.55 -0.19 -5.69
N ILE A 299 3.43 -0.91 -5.59
CA ILE A 299 2.94 -1.78 -6.68
C ILE A 299 2.11 -0.98 -7.69
N GLU A 300 1.39 0.05 -7.25
CA GLU A 300 0.49 0.83 -8.09
C GLU A 300 1.11 2.11 -8.68
N ALA A 301 2.23 2.59 -8.12
CA ALA A 301 2.86 3.82 -8.58
C ALA A 301 3.65 3.60 -9.87
N SER A 302 3.57 4.60 -10.73
CA SER A 302 4.59 4.88 -11.71
C SER A 302 5.97 4.96 -11.03
N PRO A 303 7.03 4.45 -11.66
CA PRO A 303 8.36 4.46 -11.07
C PRO A 303 8.81 5.88 -10.74
N LEU A 304 9.63 6.02 -9.71
CA LEU A 304 10.30 7.28 -9.41
C LEU A 304 11.33 7.57 -10.52
N VAL A 305 11.22 8.74 -11.15
CA VAL A 305 12.05 9.14 -12.29
C VAL A 305 12.92 10.34 -11.93
N ALA A 306 14.23 10.22 -12.16
CA ALA A 306 15.15 11.34 -12.11
C ALA A 306 14.87 12.30 -13.30
N PRO A 307 14.82 13.64 -13.10
CA PRO A 307 14.50 14.59 -14.16
C PRO A 307 15.36 14.43 -15.41
N SER A 308 16.65 14.12 -15.26
CA SER A 308 17.57 13.87 -16.39
C SER A 308 17.19 12.69 -17.27
N LYS A 309 16.43 11.73 -16.74
CA LYS A 309 15.94 10.54 -17.46
C LYS A 309 14.50 10.72 -17.98
N ALA A 310 13.84 11.84 -17.68
CA ALA A 310 12.47 12.13 -18.11
C ALA A 310 12.43 12.79 -19.50
N ASP A 311 11.25 12.83 -20.13
CA ASP A 311 11.05 13.53 -21.40
C ASP A 311 11.17 15.06 -21.26
N ALA A 312 11.35 15.75 -22.39
CA ALA A 312 11.61 17.18 -22.43
C ALA A 312 10.53 18.05 -21.73
N MET A 313 9.24 17.69 -21.85
CA MET A 313 8.18 18.43 -21.16
C MET A 313 8.27 18.25 -19.64
N THR A 314 8.55 17.03 -19.18
CA THR A 314 8.76 16.77 -17.75
C THR A 314 9.98 17.54 -17.23
N GLN A 315 11.09 17.54 -17.97
CA GLN A 315 12.27 18.33 -17.59
C GLN A 315 11.97 19.82 -17.45
N MET A 316 11.17 20.36 -18.38
CA MET A 316 10.75 21.75 -18.38
C MET A 316 9.84 22.08 -17.19
N VAL A 317 8.83 21.26 -16.89
CA VAL A 317 7.94 21.52 -15.74
C VAL A 317 8.71 21.44 -14.42
N VAL A 318 9.68 20.53 -14.30
CA VAL A 318 10.53 20.41 -13.11
C VAL A 318 11.42 21.63 -12.95
N ARG A 319 12.03 22.12 -14.04
CA ARG A 319 12.83 23.35 -14.03
C ARG A 319 12.01 24.54 -13.55
N GLU A 320 10.82 24.72 -14.11
CA GLU A 320 9.90 25.79 -13.75
C GLU A 320 9.41 25.67 -12.30
N MET A 321 9.14 24.45 -11.82
CA MET A 321 8.77 24.24 -10.42
C MET A 321 9.90 24.62 -9.47
N ARG A 322 11.16 24.28 -9.80
CA ARG A 322 12.32 24.68 -8.99
C ARG A 322 12.45 26.21 -8.95
N MET A 323 12.37 26.87 -10.09
CA MET A 323 12.39 28.34 -10.16
C MET A 323 11.25 28.97 -9.35
N PHE A 324 10.04 28.43 -9.44
CA PHE A 324 8.89 28.95 -8.70
C PHE A 324 9.02 28.71 -7.19
N ARG A 325 9.50 27.53 -6.78
CA ARG A 325 9.81 27.23 -5.38
C ARG A 325 10.85 28.20 -4.84
N ASP A 326 11.97 28.37 -5.54
CA ASP A 326 13.07 29.19 -5.07
C ASP A 326 12.64 30.66 -4.95
N GLN A 327 11.84 31.16 -5.90
CA GLN A 327 11.20 32.47 -5.82
C GLN A 327 10.24 32.59 -4.62
N PHE A 328 9.44 31.55 -4.36
CA PHE A 328 8.52 31.54 -3.22
C PHE A 328 9.26 31.58 -1.88
N LEU A 329 10.30 30.76 -1.73
CA LEU A 329 11.11 30.69 -0.51
C LEU A 329 11.91 31.98 -0.30
N SER A 330 12.44 32.60 -1.36
CA SER A 330 13.15 33.88 -1.23
C SER A 330 12.25 35.03 -0.80
N ALA A 331 10.97 34.98 -1.15
CA ALA A 331 9.96 35.97 -0.77
C ALA A 331 9.20 35.57 0.52
N GLU A 332 9.64 34.54 1.23
CA GLU A 332 8.96 34.09 2.44
C GLU A 332 9.08 35.17 3.54
N GLY A 333 7.94 35.57 4.10
CA GLY A 333 7.86 36.70 5.03
C GLY A 333 7.65 38.06 4.34
N GLU A 334 7.85 38.13 3.02
CA GLU A 334 7.52 39.31 2.22
C GLU A 334 6.02 39.24 1.82
N GLY A 335 5.18 39.98 2.56
CA GLY A 335 3.75 40.07 2.28
C GLY A 335 2.86 39.19 3.18
N GLU A 336 1.61 39.00 2.76
CA GLU A 336 0.55 38.43 3.62
C GLU A 336 0.27 36.94 3.37
N VAL A 337 1.23 36.21 2.81
CA VAL A 337 1.04 34.78 2.45
C VAL A 337 0.72 33.95 3.68
N ALA A 338 1.52 34.07 4.74
CA ALA A 338 1.32 33.30 5.98
C ALA A 338 0.13 33.80 6.82
N SER A 339 -0.09 35.12 6.84
CA SER A 339 -1.10 35.77 7.70
C SER A 339 -2.51 35.74 7.11
N PHE A 340 -2.66 35.91 5.80
CA PHE A 340 -3.95 36.04 5.13
C PHE A 340 -4.21 34.91 4.13
N TRP A 341 -3.34 34.74 3.12
CA TRP A 341 -3.61 33.83 2.00
C TRP A 341 -3.58 32.36 2.39
N LEU A 342 -2.81 31.98 3.41
CA LEU A 342 -2.71 30.61 3.96
C LEU A 342 -3.13 30.55 5.44
N ARG A 343 -4.04 31.43 5.86
CA ARG A 343 -4.43 31.63 7.27
C ARG A 343 -4.92 30.39 8.02
N LYS A 344 -5.45 29.36 7.36
CA LYS A 344 -6.09 28.21 8.04
C LYS A 344 -5.06 27.14 8.33
N SER A 345 -4.27 26.78 7.32
CA SER A 345 -3.36 25.63 7.40
C SER A 345 -1.89 26.03 7.49
N ARG A 346 -1.55 27.25 7.07
CA ARG A 346 -0.17 27.74 6.86
C ARG A 346 0.66 26.80 5.99
N LYS A 347 0.01 26.14 5.03
CA LYS A 347 0.59 25.07 4.20
C LYS A 347 0.60 25.48 2.73
N PRO A 348 1.71 26.06 2.24
CA PRO A 348 1.85 26.41 0.83
C PRO A 348 1.87 25.17 -0.04
N VAL A 349 1.21 25.29 -1.18
CA VAL A 349 1.17 24.33 -2.29
C VAL A 349 1.32 25.12 -3.57
N LEU A 350 2.30 24.75 -4.39
CA LEU A 350 2.61 25.35 -5.68
C LEU A 350 2.17 24.41 -6.80
N ALA A 351 1.71 24.99 -7.91
CA ALA A 351 1.40 24.28 -9.13
C ALA A 351 2.00 24.98 -10.34
N VAL A 352 2.49 24.19 -11.31
CA VAL A 352 2.99 24.66 -12.60
C VAL A 352 2.27 23.89 -13.70
N LEU A 353 1.58 24.61 -14.58
CA LEU A 353 0.83 24.07 -15.71
C LEU A 353 1.57 24.38 -17.02
N LEU A 354 1.86 23.36 -17.82
CA LEU A 354 2.38 23.50 -19.18
C LEU A 354 1.25 23.47 -20.20
N ILE A 355 1.28 24.43 -21.10
CA ILE A 355 0.27 24.67 -22.13
C ILE A 355 0.98 24.71 -23.48
N GLU A 356 0.57 23.85 -24.40
CA GLU A 356 1.05 23.90 -25.78
C GLU A 356 0.08 24.74 -26.62
N LYS A 357 0.56 25.86 -27.14
CA LYS A 357 -0.17 26.68 -28.09
C LYS A 357 0.22 26.29 -29.52
N PRO A 358 -0.75 26.19 -30.45
CA PRO A 358 -0.44 25.94 -31.84
C PRO A 358 0.43 27.06 -32.40
N ALA A 359 1.23 26.72 -33.40
CA ALA A 359 2.03 27.71 -34.12
C ALA A 359 1.11 28.76 -34.77
N THR A 360 1.47 30.03 -34.62
CA THR A 360 0.75 31.15 -35.25
C THR A 360 1.03 31.27 -36.74
N VAL A 361 2.16 30.72 -37.20
CA VAL A 361 2.57 30.70 -38.61
C VAL A 361 2.75 29.25 -39.07
N ALA A 362 2.28 28.95 -40.28
CA ALA A 362 2.42 27.62 -40.88
C ALA A 362 3.91 27.26 -41.05
N GLY A 363 4.34 26.16 -40.41
CA GLY A 363 5.72 25.67 -40.44
C GLY A 363 6.54 25.94 -39.16
N GLU A 364 6.03 26.76 -38.24
CA GLU A 364 6.68 26.95 -36.93
C GLU A 364 6.33 25.83 -35.93
N ARG A 365 7.17 25.68 -34.90
CA ARG A 365 6.93 24.72 -33.83
C ARG A 365 5.88 25.26 -32.85
N PRO A 366 5.06 24.38 -32.24
CA PRO A 366 4.18 24.78 -31.15
C PRO A 366 4.97 25.46 -30.03
N THR A 367 4.39 26.49 -29.42
CA THR A 367 5.02 27.19 -28.29
C THR A 367 4.51 26.61 -26.98
N ILE A 368 5.40 26.45 -26.01
CA ILE A 368 5.02 26.02 -24.67
C ILE A 368 4.95 27.22 -23.75
N VAL A 369 3.78 27.46 -23.17
CA VAL A 369 3.50 28.50 -22.19
C VAL A 369 3.37 27.86 -20.82
N VAL A 370 3.89 28.55 -19.81
CA VAL A 370 3.91 28.08 -18.42
C VAL A 370 2.97 28.98 -17.60
N GLN A 371 2.07 28.36 -16.85
CA GLN A 371 1.22 29.07 -15.90
C GLN A 371 1.45 28.56 -14.48
N ARG A 372 1.71 29.49 -13.55
CA ARG A 372 1.93 29.18 -12.14
C ARG A 372 0.65 29.40 -11.34
N GLY A 373 0.50 28.66 -10.24
CA GLY A 373 -0.60 28.83 -9.29
C GLY A 373 -0.20 28.42 -7.88
N MET A 374 -0.81 29.05 -6.87
CA MET A 374 -0.65 28.71 -5.46
C MET A 374 -2.03 28.52 -4.82
N ASN A 375 -2.13 27.70 -3.77
CA ASN A 375 -3.38 27.60 -3.01
C ASN A 375 -3.71 28.90 -2.25
N CYS A 376 -5.00 29.19 -2.09
CA CYS A 376 -5.50 30.35 -1.35
C CYS A 376 -6.64 29.93 -0.42
N GLU A 377 -6.58 30.33 0.84
CA GLU A 377 -7.45 29.88 1.92
C GLU A 377 -8.40 30.98 2.41
N VAL A 378 -9.27 31.42 1.51
CA VAL A 378 -10.28 32.41 1.87
C VAL A 378 -11.38 31.74 2.71
N SER A 379 -11.88 32.43 3.73
CA SER A 379 -13.00 31.94 4.54
C SER A 379 -14.32 32.39 3.93
N MET A 380 -14.65 31.80 2.78
CA MET A 380 -15.92 31.99 2.08
C MET A 380 -16.72 30.68 2.04
N PRO A 381 -18.05 30.74 1.83
CA PRO A 381 -18.90 29.55 1.71
C PRO A 381 -18.45 28.59 0.60
N THR A 382 -17.81 29.12 -0.44
CA THR A 382 -17.26 28.38 -1.59
C THR A 382 -15.94 27.67 -1.29
N GLY A 383 -15.35 27.88 -0.11
CA GLY A 383 -14.16 27.17 0.37
C GLY A 383 -12.82 27.71 -0.14
N SER A 384 -11.74 27.00 0.20
CA SER A 384 -10.38 27.32 -0.23
C SER A 384 -10.12 26.88 -1.69
N LEU A 385 -9.26 27.61 -2.40
CA LEU A 385 -8.83 27.29 -3.76
C LEU A 385 -7.51 26.53 -3.75
N CYS A 386 -7.43 25.44 -4.52
CA CYS A 386 -6.21 24.63 -4.63
C CYS A 386 -5.27 25.20 -5.70
N ALA A 387 -3.97 24.94 -5.58
CA ALA A 387 -2.94 25.47 -6.47
C ALA A 387 -3.18 25.09 -7.94
N GLU A 388 -3.60 23.85 -8.17
CA GLU A 388 -3.87 23.30 -9.51
C GLU A 388 -5.01 24.05 -10.19
N ARG A 389 -6.11 24.26 -9.45
CA ARG A 389 -7.28 25.01 -9.94
C ARG A 389 -6.91 26.48 -10.18
N ASN A 390 -6.05 27.05 -9.36
CA ASN A 390 -5.60 28.42 -9.53
C ASN A 390 -4.69 28.58 -10.77
N ALA A 391 -3.81 27.60 -11.05
CA ALA A 391 -3.00 27.59 -12.26
C ALA A 391 -3.88 27.47 -13.53
N ILE A 392 -4.86 26.57 -13.53
CA ILE A 392 -5.79 26.41 -14.66
C ILE A 392 -6.68 27.66 -14.83
N GLY A 393 -7.20 28.20 -13.74
CA GLY A 393 -8.02 29.41 -13.75
C GLY A 393 -7.25 30.62 -14.29
N SER A 394 -6.01 30.82 -13.83
CA SER A 394 -5.13 31.87 -14.34
C SER A 394 -4.83 31.69 -15.84
N ALA A 395 -4.59 30.46 -16.28
CA ALA A 395 -4.34 30.18 -17.70
C ALA A 395 -5.53 30.56 -18.58
N LEU A 396 -6.75 30.21 -18.15
CA LEU A 396 -7.97 30.55 -18.87
C LEU A 396 -8.27 32.05 -18.83
N ALA A 397 -7.95 32.74 -17.73
CA ALA A 397 -8.08 34.18 -17.63
C ALA A 397 -7.11 34.92 -18.58
N SER A 398 -5.90 34.39 -18.76
CA SER A 398 -4.93 34.94 -19.71
C SER A 398 -5.24 34.60 -21.17
N ASP A 399 -5.92 33.50 -21.43
CA ASP A 399 -6.31 33.07 -22.77
C ASP A 399 -7.67 32.35 -22.74
N PRO A 400 -8.79 33.06 -23.02
CA PRO A 400 -10.12 32.48 -22.99
C PRO A 400 -10.38 31.50 -24.14
N THR A 401 -9.48 31.41 -25.13
CA THR A 401 -9.58 30.46 -26.26
C THR A 401 -8.97 29.10 -25.95
N LEU A 402 -8.40 28.95 -24.75
CA LEU A 402 -7.65 27.77 -24.35
C LEU A 402 -8.52 26.51 -24.34
N THR A 403 -8.12 25.52 -25.15
CA THR A 403 -8.78 24.22 -25.18
C THR A 403 -8.17 23.27 -24.14
N ARG A 404 -8.96 22.31 -23.65
CA ARG A 404 -8.45 21.24 -22.75
C ARG A 404 -7.28 20.45 -23.37
N ARG A 405 -7.25 20.31 -24.70
CA ARG A 405 -6.19 19.60 -25.45
C ARG A 405 -4.84 20.33 -25.45
N ALA A 406 -4.86 21.64 -25.25
CA ALA A 406 -3.65 22.45 -25.12
C ALA A 406 -2.97 22.24 -23.74
N LEU A 407 -3.72 21.86 -22.70
CA LEU A 407 -3.16 21.56 -21.38
C LEU A 407 -2.41 20.24 -21.44
N LYS A 408 -1.08 20.25 -21.24
CA LYS A 408 -0.25 19.03 -21.40
C LYS A 408 0.14 18.37 -20.09
N MET A 409 0.47 19.17 -19.09
CA MET A 409 1.06 18.65 -17.86
C MET A 409 0.85 19.63 -16.72
N ILE A 410 0.58 19.12 -15.52
CA ILE A 410 0.59 19.93 -14.30
C ILE A 410 1.49 19.30 -13.24
N ALA A 411 2.39 20.08 -12.67
CA ALA A 411 3.24 19.68 -11.56
C ALA A 411 2.74 20.29 -10.25
N VAL A 412 2.78 19.53 -9.14
CA VAL A 412 2.28 19.96 -7.82
C VAL A 412 3.32 19.71 -6.74
N LEU A 413 3.63 20.74 -5.94
CA LEU A 413 4.63 20.70 -4.88
C LEU A 413 4.08 21.31 -3.57
N GLY A 414 4.17 20.59 -2.47
CA GLY A 414 3.93 21.11 -1.12
C GLY A 414 5.21 21.68 -0.51
N LEU A 415 5.10 22.79 0.23
CA LEU A 415 6.21 23.37 0.99
C LEU A 415 5.83 23.48 2.48
N ASN A 416 6.84 23.68 3.31
CA ASN A 416 6.71 24.01 4.73
C ASN A 416 7.21 25.45 4.90
N LEU A 417 6.43 26.30 5.56
CA LEU A 417 6.89 27.62 5.96
C LEU A 417 7.86 27.49 7.14
N ALA A 418 8.87 28.34 7.20
CA ALA A 418 9.67 28.54 8.41
C ALA A 418 8.74 28.97 9.54
N ALA A 419 8.81 28.30 10.69
CA ALA A 419 8.04 28.73 11.86
C ALA A 419 8.54 30.13 12.28
N ASP A 420 7.62 31.04 12.58
CA ASP A 420 7.89 32.41 13.04
C ASP A 420 9.09 32.43 14.01
N GLY A 421 10.12 33.21 13.66
CA GLY A 421 11.46 33.11 14.21
C GLY A 421 11.56 33.21 15.73
N ILE A 422 12.28 32.27 16.33
CA ILE A 422 13.13 32.57 17.49
C ILE A 422 14.44 33.07 16.89
N LEU A 423 14.64 34.39 16.95
CA LEU A 423 15.93 35.02 16.74
C LEU A 423 16.91 34.47 17.78
N ASN A 424 17.77 33.53 17.40
CA ASN A 424 19.04 33.37 18.10
C ASN A 424 20.06 34.29 17.43
N GLU A 425 20.20 35.49 17.99
CA GLU A 425 21.45 36.23 17.90
C GLU A 425 22.60 35.37 18.43
N THR A 426 23.81 35.74 18.00
CA THR A 426 25.14 35.26 18.42
C THR A 426 25.69 34.06 17.66
N THR A 427 26.43 34.32 16.58
CA THR A 427 27.88 34.04 16.55
C THR A 427 28.51 34.67 15.31
N SER A 428 29.18 35.79 15.52
CA SER A 428 30.18 36.34 14.60
C SER A 428 31.57 36.05 15.14
N ILE A 429 32.50 35.84 14.19
CA ILE A 429 33.97 35.83 14.30
C ILE A 429 34.61 34.47 14.57
N ALA A 430 35.14 33.87 13.51
CA ALA A 430 36.57 33.50 13.44
C ALA A 430 36.99 33.33 11.97
N SER A 431 37.91 34.20 11.57
CA SER A 431 38.62 34.25 10.31
C SER A 431 39.83 33.29 10.28
N GLU A 432 40.33 33.07 9.06
CA GLU A 432 41.68 32.62 8.64
C GLU A 432 41.84 31.17 8.14
N PRO A 433 42.86 30.87 7.29
CA PRO A 433 43.45 31.69 6.22
C PRO A 433 43.55 30.92 4.88
N GLY A 434 43.73 31.65 3.77
CA GLY A 434 43.97 31.06 2.44
C GLY A 434 45.43 30.63 2.22
N PRO A 435 45.73 30.11 1.01
CA PRO A 435 47.04 30.28 0.41
C PRO A 435 46.98 30.98 -0.95
N THR A 436 48.13 31.55 -1.28
CA THR A 436 48.41 32.62 -2.23
C THR A 436 48.56 32.16 -3.68
N ALA A 437 48.03 33.00 -4.58
CA ALA A 437 48.28 33.28 -5.99
C ALA A 437 49.18 32.40 -6.89
N THR A 438 48.70 32.20 -8.13
CA THR A 438 49.49 32.53 -9.33
C THR A 438 48.59 33.09 -10.45
N LEU A 439 48.98 34.26 -10.98
CA LEU A 439 48.45 34.96 -12.15
C LEU A 439 48.76 34.22 -13.46
N LEU A 440 47.87 34.33 -14.45
CA LEU A 440 48.21 34.54 -15.87
C LEU A 440 46.99 35.10 -16.62
N GLU A 441 47.21 36.21 -17.32
CA GLU A 441 46.27 36.96 -18.17
C GLU A 441 45.96 36.23 -19.49
N SER A 442 44.76 36.42 -20.05
CA SER A 442 44.57 37.11 -21.34
C SER A 442 43.13 37.00 -21.91
N VAL A 443 42.55 38.20 -22.12
CA VAL A 443 41.81 38.71 -23.30
C VAL A 443 40.83 37.81 -24.08
N GLY A 444 39.58 38.28 -24.20
CA GLY A 444 38.67 37.92 -25.32
C GLY A 444 37.23 38.42 -25.13
N LEU A 445 36.86 39.47 -25.88
CA LEU A 445 35.51 40.06 -26.00
C LEU A 445 34.43 39.03 -26.41
N GLU A 446 33.19 39.19 -25.93
CA GLU A 446 32.04 39.61 -26.76
C GLU A 446 30.71 39.71 -25.96
N THR A 447 30.16 40.93 -26.00
CA THR A 447 28.77 41.43 -25.91
C THR A 447 27.61 40.62 -25.26
N PRO A 448 26.85 41.22 -24.32
CA PRO A 448 25.61 40.66 -23.79
C PRO A 448 24.36 41.05 -24.60
N VAL A 449 23.51 40.06 -24.88
CA VAL A 449 22.15 40.22 -25.42
C VAL A 449 21.22 40.83 -24.34
N GLN A 450 20.65 41.98 -24.63
CA GLN A 450 19.68 42.69 -23.79
C GLN A 450 18.34 41.92 -23.69
N ILE A 451 17.97 41.54 -22.47
CA ILE A 451 16.58 41.24 -22.10
C ILE A 451 16.02 42.52 -21.46
N ARG A 452 15.06 43.17 -22.11
CA ARG A 452 14.34 44.34 -21.55
C ARG A 452 13.19 43.87 -20.64
N PRO A 453 13.15 44.28 -19.37
CA PRO A 453 11.93 44.29 -18.58
C PRO A 453 11.15 45.59 -18.85
N ILE A 454 9.86 45.47 -19.16
CA ILE A 454 8.94 46.61 -19.21
C ILE A 454 8.62 47.01 -17.77
N SER A 455 9.16 48.16 -17.34
CA SER A 455 8.72 48.85 -16.13
C SER A 455 7.49 49.70 -16.44
N VAL A 456 6.48 49.62 -15.59
CA VAL A 456 5.40 50.61 -15.54
C VAL A 456 5.41 51.20 -14.14
N GLN A 457 6.03 52.37 -14.00
CA GLN A 457 5.76 53.30 -12.92
C GLN A 457 4.79 54.35 -13.44
N CYS A 458 3.71 54.61 -12.70
CA CYS A 458 3.15 55.96 -12.67
C CYS A 458 2.58 56.28 -11.29
N SER A 459 2.92 57.47 -10.83
CA SER A 459 2.68 58.00 -9.50
C SER A 459 1.33 58.71 -9.41
N SER A 460 0.73 58.60 -8.22
CA SER A 460 -0.15 59.52 -7.49
C SER A 460 -0.88 60.68 -8.20
N LYS A 461 -2.19 60.79 -7.93
CA LYS A 461 -2.81 61.99 -7.31
C LYS A 461 -4.24 61.71 -6.85
N VAL A 462 -4.52 62.18 -5.64
CA VAL A 462 -5.82 62.19 -4.94
C VAL A 462 -6.52 63.50 -5.29
N GLU A 463 -7.81 63.45 -5.61
CA GLU A 463 -8.70 64.61 -5.50
C GLU A 463 -10.11 64.18 -5.08
N LYS A 464 -10.64 64.88 -4.07
CA LYS A 464 -11.97 64.72 -3.47
C LYS A 464 -12.96 65.66 -4.16
N ALA A 465 -14.19 65.17 -4.40
CA ALA A 465 -15.47 65.91 -4.49
C ALA A 465 -16.47 65.01 -5.24
N SER A 466 -17.79 65.01 -5.09
CA SER A 466 -18.77 65.42 -4.08
C SER A 466 -20.12 64.83 -4.57
N ILE A 467 -21.05 64.65 -3.65
CA ILE A 467 -22.40 64.08 -3.81
C ILE A 467 -23.26 64.91 -4.78
N PRO A 468 -24.23 64.29 -5.49
CA PRO A 468 -25.62 64.74 -5.30
C PRO A 468 -26.62 63.59 -5.08
N THR A 469 -27.69 63.99 -4.41
CA THR A 469 -28.77 63.21 -3.80
C THR A 469 -29.96 63.01 -4.74
N ALA A 470 -30.76 61.98 -4.42
CA ALA A 470 -32.19 61.79 -4.67
C ALA A 470 -32.64 61.18 -6.02
N GLN A 471 -33.31 60.02 -5.94
CA GLN A 471 -34.78 60.02 -5.96
C GLN A 471 -35.40 58.69 -5.47
N THR A 472 -36.44 58.93 -4.69
CA THR A 472 -37.46 58.08 -4.05
C THR A 472 -38.24 57.19 -5.01
N VAL A 473 -38.48 55.91 -4.66
CA VAL A 473 -39.79 55.25 -4.87
C VAL A 473 -40.10 54.33 -3.68
N GLN A 474 -41.26 54.57 -3.08
CA GLN A 474 -41.89 53.83 -2.00
C GLN A 474 -42.64 52.56 -2.50
N ARG A 475 -42.67 51.51 -1.66
CA ARG A 475 -43.83 50.63 -1.33
C ARG A 475 -43.31 49.57 -0.34
N SER A 476 -43.62 49.62 0.97
CA SER A 476 -44.85 49.12 1.65
C SER A 476 -45.20 47.69 1.19
N ALA A 477 -45.33 46.65 2.02
CA ALA A 477 -45.84 46.59 3.39
C ALA A 477 -45.38 45.33 4.17
N ASN A 478 -45.28 45.50 5.49
CA ASN A 478 -45.75 44.65 6.60
C ASN A 478 -45.61 43.11 6.57
N GLY A 479 -44.92 42.61 7.61
CA GLY A 479 -44.99 41.22 8.06
C GLY A 479 -44.36 41.05 9.45
N THR A 480 -45.06 41.52 10.48
CA THR A 480 -44.74 41.39 11.91
C THR A 480 -44.76 39.94 12.39
N GLY A 481 -43.76 39.54 13.19
CA GLY A 481 -43.77 38.27 13.93
C GLY A 481 -42.75 38.24 15.07
N ARG A 482 -43.09 38.87 16.20
CA ARG A 482 -42.36 38.75 17.47
C ARG A 482 -42.64 37.39 18.12
N GLY A 483 -41.60 36.76 18.65
CA GLY A 483 -41.72 35.65 19.61
C GLY A 483 -40.48 35.49 20.47
N ARG A 484 -40.49 36.11 21.66
CA ARG A 484 -39.50 35.91 22.74
C ARG A 484 -39.78 34.55 23.43
N GLY A 485 -38.73 33.79 23.74
CA GLY A 485 -38.83 32.58 24.58
C GLY A 485 -37.50 32.18 25.20
N ARG A 486 -37.42 32.29 26.52
CA ARG A 486 -36.25 32.27 27.41
C ARG A 486 -35.80 30.84 27.76
N GLY A 487 -34.49 30.56 27.65
CA GLY A 487 -33.67 29.86 28.65
C GLY A 487 -33.94 28.40 29.04
N LYS A 488 -32.95 27.53 28.79
CA LYS A 488 -32.43 26.58 29.80
C LYS A 488 -31.02 26.13 29.43
N ARG A 489 -30.03 26.64 30.18
CA ARG A 489 -28.66 26.12 30.26
C ARG A 489 -28.72 24.65 30.69
N ARG A 490 -28.11 23.75 29.93
CA ARG A 490 -27.78 22.39 30.38
C ARG A 490 -26.29 22.16 30.20
N ARG A 491 -25.66 21.81 31.32
CA ARG A 491 -24.23 21.61 31.56
C ARG A 491 -23.51 20.87 30.43
N GLU A 492 -22.43 21.46 29.94
CA GLU A 492 -21.35 20.76 29.24
C GLU A 492 -20.80 19.67 30.16
N LYS A 493 -20.94 18.41 29.75
CA LYS A 493 -20.14 17.33 30.31
C LYS A 493 -18.77 17.41 29.63
N MET A 494 -17.78 17.80 30.42
CA MET A 494 -16.35 17.68 30.13
C MET A 494 -16.07 16.27 29.59
N ASN A 495 -15.52 16.19 28.37
CA ASN A 495 -15.16 14.94 27.71
C ASN A 495 -13.79 14.49 28.23
N VAL A 496 -13.73 13.42 29.03
CA VAL A 496 -12.53 12.96 29.77
C VAL A 496 -11.56 12.13 28.89
N ASN A 497 -11.56 12.32 27.57
CA ASN A 497 -10.68 11.57 26.65
C ASN A 497 -9.34 12.27 26.36
N LEU A 498 -8.88 13.16 27.25
CA LEU A 498 -7.60 13.86 27.13
C LEU A 498 -6.44 13.16 27.84
N VAL A 499 -6.39 11.82 27.86
CA VAL A 499 -5.14 11.09 28.15
C VAL A 499 -5.14 9.77 27.37
N SER A 500 -4.78 9.85 26.09
CA SER A 500 -4.39 8.66 25.31
C SER A 500 -2.98 8.88 24.79
N SER A 501 -2.06 8.02 25.21
CA SER A 501 -0.70 7.97 24.66
C SER A 501 -0.78 7.78 23.15
N ARG A 502 -0.35 8.80 22.40
CA ARG A 502 -0.40 8.82 20.94
C ARG A 502 0.44 7.67 20.39
N LYS A 503 -0.21 6.61 19.91
CA LYS A 503 0.41 5.66 18.99
C LYS A 503 0.90 6.44 17.76
N PRO A 504 2.10 6.17 17.23
CA PRO A 504 2.57 6.79 16.00
C PRO A 504 1.56 6.56 14.89
N LYS A 505 1.09 7.64 14.27
CA LYS A 505 0.30 7.54 13.04
C LYS A 505 1.22 7.01 11.95
N ARG A 506 0.91 5.84 11.39
CA ARG A 506 1.50 5.36 10.14
C ARG A 506 1.38 6.52 9.11
N PRO A 507 2.49 7.12 8.64
CA PRO A 507 2.42 8.14 7.61
C PRO A 507 1.76 7.52 6.39
N ARG A 508 0.82 8.25 5.79
CA ARG A 508 0.35 7.91 4.44
C ARG A 508 1.57 8.11 3.54
N THR A 509 2.12 7.01 3.00
CA THR A 509 3.35 6.95 2.17
C THR A 509 4.60 7.44 2.91
N PHE A 510 5.74 6.74 2.86
CA PHE A 510 6.95 7.07 2.08
C PHE A 510 7.95 5.91 2.13
N SER A 511 8.71 5.76 1.03
CA SER A 511 9.90 4.90 0.89
C SER A 511 10.79 4.93 2.14
N PHE A 512 11.07 3.77 2.73
CA PHE A 512 12.12 3.66 3.75
C PHE A 512 13.44 3.34 3.03
N ASP A 513 14.21 4.38 2.74
CA ASP A 513 15.66 4.22 2.58
C ASP A 513 16.30 4.12 3.96
N LYS A 514 17.19 3.14 4.13
CA LYS A 514 17.84 2.75 5.39
C LYS A 514 18.65 3.86 6.09
N VAL A 515 18.80 5.03 5.47
CA VAL A 515 19.60 6.16 6.01
C VAL A 515 18.79 7.06 6.96
N ALA A 516 17.45 7.02 6.91
CA ALA A 516 16.59 7.90 7.73
C ALA A 516 16.44 7.47 9.21
N ALA A 517 16.89 6.26 9.58
CA ALA A 517 16.78 5.77 10.96
C ALA A 517 17.83 6.42 11.90
N GLU A 518 18.96 6.88 11.36
CA GLU A 518 20.00 7.56 12.15
C GLU A 518 19.68 9.05 12.38
N GLU A 519 18.95 9.71 11.47
CA GLU A 519 18.53 11.12 11.63
C GLU A 519 17.36 11.33 12.61
N MET A 520 16.58 10.29 12.93
CA MET A 520 15.44 10.43 13.87
C MET A 520 15.84 10.65 15.34
N ILE A 521 17.13 10.54 15.67
CA ILE A 521 17.63 10.77 17.03
C ILE A 521 18.23 12.19 17.17
N HIS A 522 18.52 12.92 16.09
CA HIS A 522 19.11 14.27 16.14
C HIS A 522 18.50 15.20 15.09
N GLY A 523 17.68 16.18 15.52
CA GLY A 523 17.40 17.40 14.74
C GLY A 523 15.96 17.60 14.28
N SER A 524 15.30 18.57 14.90
CA SER A 524 13.99 19.13 14.57
C SER A 524 13.93 19.73 13.16
N SER A 525 13.52 18.94 12.16
CA SER A 525 13.13 19.42 10.83
C SER A 525 11.66 19.08 10.56
N PRO A 526 10.82 19.99 10.04
CA PRO A 526 9.43 19.67 9.71
C PRO A 526 9.37 18.62 8.58
N LEU A 527 8.62 17.54 8.79
CA LEU A 527 8.40 16.44 7.82
C LEU A 527 7.99 16.98 6.44
N ASP A 528 8.67 16.52 5.38
CA ASP A 528 8.34 16.82 3.98
C ASP A 528 6.94 16.29 3.64
N ARG A 529 6.21 17.03 2.80
CA ARG A 529 4.79 16.80 2.50
C ARG A 529 4.55 16.20 1.10
N ASN A 530 5.62 15.89 0.37
CA ASN A 530 5.59 15.45 -1.02
C ASN A 530 5.91 13.95 -1.16
N PRO A 531 5.30 13.20 -2.12
CA PRO A 531 4.43 13.72 -3.15
C PRO A 531 3.05 14.05 -2.61
N LEU A 532 2.54 15.16 -3.13
CA LEU A 532 1.21 15.64 -2.83
C LEU A 532 0.29 15.28 -4.00
N ALA A 533 -0.54 14.25 -3.82
CA ALA A 533 -1.54 13.90 -4.81
C ALA A 533 -2.64 14.99 -4.90
N PRO A 534 -3.25 15.19 -6.09
CA PRO A 534 -4.39 16.09 -6.24
C PRO A 534 -5.51 15.73 -5.27
N CYS A 535 -6.16 16.74 -4.66
CA CYS A 535 -7.33 16.51 -3.81
C CYS A 535 -8.52 15.99 -4.65
N GLY A 536 -9.60 15.54 -3.99
CA GLY A 536 -10.79 15.00 -4.69
C GLY A 536 -11.34 15.95 -5.76
N ALA A 537 -11.54 17.23 -5.42
CA ALA A 537 -12.05 18.22 -6.37
C ALA A 537 -11.07 18.52 -7.52
N CYS A 538 -9.77 18.63 -7.23
CA CYS A 538 -8.76 18.79 -8.29
C CYS A 538 -8.73 17.56 -9.19
N LYS A 539 -8.82 16.35 -8.63
CA LYS A 539 -8.84 15.11 -9.39
C LYS A 539 -10.00 15.09 -10.37
N GLU A 540 -11.21 15.46 -9.95
CA GLU A 540 -12.37 15.56 -10.87
C GLU A 540 -12.11 16.53 -12.03
N TRP A 541 -11.58 17.72 -11.75
CA TRP A 541 -11.22 18.70 -12.79
C TRP A 541 -10.18 18.14 -13.76
N LEU A 542 -9.12 17.53 -13.24
CA LEU A 542 -8.04 17.01 -14.05
C LEU A 542 -8.48 15.77 -14.86
N VAL A 543 -9.40 14.95 -14.35
CA VAL A 543 -10.09 13.89 -15.13
C VAL A 543 -10.83 14.52 -16.30
N LYS A 544 -11.59 15.61 -16.08
CA LYS A 544 -12.29 16.32 -17.17
C LYS A 544 -11.34 16.90 -18.20
N VAL A 545 -10.16 17.38 -17.79
CA VAL A 545 -9.11 17.77 -18.76
C VAL A 545 -8.64 16.55 -19.55
N ALA A 546 -8.30 15.46 -18.86
CA ALA A 546 -7.79 14.23 -19.46
C ALA A 546 -8.79 13.53 -20.40
N GLU A 547 -10.11 13.65 -20.18
CA GLU A 547 -11.15 13.14 -21.10
C GLU A 547 -10.98 13.72 -22.52
N ALA A 548 -10.58 14.99 -22.64
CA ALA A 548 -10.30 15.65 -23.91
C ALA A 548 -8.82 15.61 -24.30
N ASN A 549 -7.94 15.18 -23.38
CA ASN A 549 -6.52 14.99 -23.61
C ASN A 549 -5.97 13.77 -22.84
N PRO A 550 -6.10 12.55 -23.37
CA PRO A 550 -5.67 11.34 -22.65
C PRO A 550 -4.17 11.30 -22.32
N SER A 551 -3.34 12.09 -23.02
CA SER A 551 -1.91 12.21 -22.73
C SER A 551 -1.57 13.23 -21.64
N PHE A 552 -2.57 13.87 -21.02
CA PHE A 552 -2.37 14.79 -19.92
C PHE A 552 -1.74 14.08 -18.70
N ARG A 553 -0.69 14.69 -18.15
CA ARG A 553 0.09 14.10 -17.05
C ARG A 553 0.10 14.98 -15.80
N VAL A 554 0.07 14.34 -14.64
CA VAL A 554 0.31 14.96 -13.33
C VAL A 554 1.68 14.56 -12.84
N VAL A 555 2.49 15.56 -12.51
CA VAL A 555 3.83 15.38 -11.95
C VAL A 555 3.80 15.74 -10.47
N THR A 556 4.26 14.84 -9.62
CA THR A 556 4.43 15.10 -8.18
C THR A 556 5.86 14.77 -7.77
N PHE A 557 6.37 15.42 -6.73
CA PHE A 557 7.79 15.32 -6.37
C PHE A 557 8.01 14.36 -5.21
N GLU A 558 9.17 13.73 -5.14
CA GLU A 558 9.56 12.94 -3.96
C GLU A 558 9.68 13.78 -2.70
N ASN A 559 10.18 15.00 -2.84
CA ASN A 559 10.44 15.94 -1.75
C ASN A 559 10.45 17.38 -2.28
N SER A 560 10.47 18.34 -1.36
CA SER A 560 10.58 19.79 -1.61
C SER A 560 11.82 20.18 -2.44
N ARG A 561 12.88 19.37 -2.43
CA ARG A 561 14.09 19.58 -3.23
C ARG A 561 13.89 19.31 -4.73
N CYS A 562 12.77 18.68 -5.11
CA CYS A 562 12.42 18.36 -6.50
C CYS A 562 13.50 17.51 -7.20
N GLN A 563 14.15 16.60 -6.47
CA GLN A 563 15.23 15.76 -7.01
C GLN A 563 14.72 14.66 -7.93
N ASN A 564 13.62 14.01 -7.53
CA ASN A 564 12.95 12.97 -8.31
C ASN A 564 11.44 13.26 -8.40
N VAL A 565 10.81 12.68 -9.43
CA VAL A 565 9.38 12.88 -9.71
C VAL A 565 8.64 11.58 -9.97
N TYR A 566 7.35 11.60 -9.65
CA TYR A 566 6.36 10.63 -10.10
C TYR A 566 5.56 11.25 -11.24
N ILE A 567 5.36 10.51 -12.32
CA ILE A 567 4.62 10.94 -13.51
C ILE A 567 3.39 10.05 -13.63
N ASN A 568 2.20 10.62 -13.45
CA ASN A 568 0.95 9.87 -13.47
C ASN A 568 0.07 10.34 -14.62
N GLN A 569 -0.43 9.38 -15.41
CA GLN A 569 -1.60 9.61 -16.26
C GLN A 569 -2.86 9.43 -15.41
N ILE A 570 -3.86 10.28 -15.59
CA ILE A 570 -5.04 10.32 -14.72
C ILE A 570 -6.09 9.29 -15.13
N ILE A 571 -6.16 8.97 -16.41
CA ILE A 571 -7.12 8.03 -17.02
C ILE A 571 -6.39 6.75 -17.40
#